data_AF-A0A1V5KBC0-F1
#
_entry.id   AF-A0A1V5KBC0-F1
#
_cell.length_a   1.000
_cell.length_b   1.000
_cell.length_c   1.000
_cell.angle_alpha   90.00
_cell.angle_beta   90.00
_cell.angle_gamma   90.00
#
_symmetry.space_group_name_H-M   'P 1'
#
loop_
_entity.id
_entity.type
_entity.pdbx_description
1 polymer ?
#
loop_
_entity_poly.entity_id
_entity_poly.type
_entity_poly.pdbx_seq_one_letter_code
_entity_poly.pdbx_strand_id
1 'polypeptide(L)'
;MKVKIDDLEDMKLKDYLLVIHGIKQIPVYKVEETAAKYVSGGKKADREELRMVIIEQNLKQVISVAARYRGAGLSFASLIRAGNKGLIDAVMNLKEGETENICAYIVWCIEGAIIDALVKVKKTSQKKGW
;
A
#
# COMPACT_ATOMS: atom_id res chain seq x y z
N MET A 1 7.83 -2.12 15.88
CA MET A 1 8.50 -0.92 15.33
C MET A 1 7.80 0.31 15.91
N LYS A 2 8.46 1.09 16.78
CA LYS A 2 7.90 2.38 17.24
C LYS A 2 8.06 3.36 16.09
N VAL A 3 6.96 3.79 15.48
CA VAL A 3 6.99 4.89 14.51
C VAL A 3 7.34 6.14 15.31
N LYS A 4 8.61 6.54 15.20
CA LYS A 4 9.12 7.79 15.73
C LYS A 4 8.55 8.90 14.83
N ILE A 5 7.63 9.69 15.38
CA ILE A 5 6.95 10.81 14.72
C ILE A 5 7.85 12.03 14.91
N ASP A 6 8.80 12.21 14.00
CA ASP A 6 9.93 13.12 14.22
C ASP A 6 9.87 14.35 13.28
N ASP A 7 9.07 14.29 12.21
CA ASP A 7 8.99 15.33 11.17
C ASP A 7 7.65 16.09 11.14
N LEU A 8 7.68 17.38 10.77
CA LEU A 8 6.52 18.24 10.50
C LEU A 8 5.53 17.63 9.49
N GLU A 9 6.00 16.77 8.58
CA GLU A 9 5.15 16.03 7.64
C GLU A 9 4.31 14.95 8.33
N ASP A 10 4.84 14.31 9.37
CA ASP A 10 4.15 13.27 10.11
C ASP A 10 3.01 13.84 10.96
N MET A 11 3.15 15.08 11.43
CA MET A 11 2.05 15.79 12.12
C MET A 11 0.82 15.96 11.22
N LYS A 12 1.01 16.22 9.92
CA LYS A 12 -0.10 16.32 8.95
C LYS A 12 -0.76 14.97 8.65
N LEU A 13 -0.08 13.87 8.96
CA LEU A 13 -0.55 12.50 8.76
C LEU A 13 -0.96 11.83 10.07
N LYS A 14 -0.93 12.53 11.20
CA LYS A 14 -1.09 11.95 12.53
C LYS A 14 -2.36 11.10 12.65
N ASP A 15 -3.50 11.62 12.23
CA ASP A 15 -4.78 10.92 12.32
C ASP A 15 -4.80 9.67 11.44
N TYR A 16 -4.27 9.77 10.22
CA TYR A 16 -4.15 8.65 9.29
C TYR A 16 -3.25 7.54 9.85
N LEU A 17 -2.06 7.91 10.36
CA LEU A 17 -1.11 6.96 10.93
C LEU A 17 -1.67 6.30 12.19
N LEU A 18 -2.41 7.05 13.02
CA LEU A 18 -3.07 6.53 14.22
C LEU A 18 -4.13 5.49 13.87
N VAL A 19 -5.00 5.80 12.89
CA VAL A 19 -6.03 4.86 12.41
C VAL A 19 -5.39 3.57 11.92
N ILE A 20 -4.36 3.65 11.07
CA ILE A 20 -3.71 2.45 10.53
C ILE A 20 -2.99 1.66 11.62
N HIS A 21 -2.37 2.33 12.59
CA HIS A 21 -1.74 1.65 13.71
C HIS A 21 -2.76 0.82 14.51
N GLY A 22 -3.97 1.35 14.69
CA GLY A 22 -5.10 0.71 15.37
C GLY A 22 -5.71 -0.49 14.63
N ILE A 23 -5.39 -0.71 13.34
CA ILE A 23 -5.88 -1.88 12.60
C ILE A 23 -5.37 -3.16 13.25
N LYS A 24 -6.30 -4.00 13.70
CA LYS A 24 -6.01 -5.33 14.21
C LYS A 24 -5.58 -6.24 13.06
N GLN A 25 -4.35 -6.71 13.15
CA GLN A 25 -3.79 -7.61 12.15
C GLN A 25 -4.27 -9.04 12.38
N ILE A 26 -4.62 -9.71 11.29
CA ILE A 26 -4.92 -11.15 11.29
C ILE A 26 -3.67 -11.94 10.88
N PRO A 27 -3.58 -13.24 11.23
CA PRO A 27 -2.51 -14.09 10.74
C PRO A 27 -2.46 -14.12 9.21
N VAL A 28 -1.24 -14.20 8.66
CA VAL A 28 -1.00 -14.17 7.20
C VAL A 28 -1.83 -15.21 6.45
N TYR A 29 -1.91 -16.45 6.96
CA TYR A 29 -2.71 -17.52 6.34
C TYR A 29 -4.20 -17.15 6.16
N LYS A 30 -4.76 -16.30 7.04
CA LYS A 30 -6.15 -15.84 6.90
C LYS A 30 -6.29 -14.80 5.79
N VAL A 31 -5.25 -13.99 5.55
CA VAL A 31 -5.21 -13.05 4.43
C VAL A 31 -5.14 -13.84 3.12
N GLU A 32 -4.31 -14.88 3.06
CA GLU A 32 -4.19 -15.79 1.91
C GLU A 32 -5.52 -16.50 1.62
N GLU A 33 -6.21 -17.02 2.65
CA GLU A 33 -7.54 -17.62 2.50
C GLU A 33 -8.58 -16.61 1.99
N THR A 34 -8.55 -15.38 2.51
CA THR A 34 -9.44 -14.29 2.07
C THR A 34 -9.17 -13.94 0.60
N ALA A 35 -7.90 -13.91 0.20
CA ALA A 35 -7.47 -13.68 -1.17
C ALA A 35 -7.93 -14.77 -2.13
N ALA A 36 -7.78 -16.04 -1.73
CA ALA A 36 -8.28 -17.18 -2.50
C ALA A 36 -9.79 -17.07 -2.74
N LYS A 37 -10.58 -16.76 -1.69
CA LYS A 37 -12.03 -16.54 -1.80
C LYS A 37 -12.39 -15.36 -2.70
N TYR A 38 -11.61 -14.28 -2.64
CA TYR A 38 -11.83 -13.09 -3.47
C TYR A 38 -11.62 -13.40 -4.97
N VAL A 39 -10.62 -14.23 -5.29
CA VAL A 39 -10.31 -14.64 -6.66
C VAL A 39 -11.26 -15.72 -7.17
N SER A 40 -11.67 -16.68 -6.34
CA SER A 40 -12.57 -17.78 -6.73
C SER A 40 -13.96 -17.31 -7.17
N GLY A 41 -14.32 -16.06 -6.87
CA GLY A 41 -15.60 -15.48 -7.24
C GLY A 41 -16.71 -15.75 -6.20
N GLY A 42 -17.82 -15.02 -6.35
CA GLY A 42 -18.93 -15.00 -5.40
C GLY A 42 -19.91 -13.87 -5.72
N LYS A 43 -20.85 -13.58 -4.80
CA LYS A 43 -21.72 -12.40 -4.97
C LYS A 43 -20.87 -11.13 -4.92
N LYS A 44 -21.31 -10.10 -5.65
CA LYS A 44 -20.59 -8.81 -5.73
C LYS A 44 -20.36 -8.16 -4.36
N ALA A 45 -21.33 -8.26 -3.45
CA ALA A 45 -21.22 -7.74 -2.09
C ALA A 45 -20.10 -8.43 -1.30
N ASP A 46 -20.07 -9.77 -1.32
CA ASP A 46 -19.04 -10.57 -0.66
C ASP A 46 -17.65 -10.23 -1.21
N ARG A 47 -17.54 -10.01 -2.54
CA ARG A 47 -16.26 -9.66 -3.18
C ARG A 47 -15.74 -8.29 -2.74
N GLU A 48 -16.63 -7.32 -2.53
CA GLU A 48 -16.28 -5.99 -2.03
C GLU A 48 -15.71 -6.06 -0.62
N GLU A 49 -16.38 -6.81 0.25
CA GLU A 49 -15.96 -7.01 1.64
C GLU A 49 -14.60 -7.70 1.73
N LEU A 50 -14.43 -8.82 1.00
CA LEU A 50 -13.15 -9.54 0.94
C LEU A 50 -12.02 -8.63 0.43
N ARG A 51 -12.30 -7.78 -0.57
CA ARG A 51 -11.33 -6.82 -1.09
C ARG A 51 -10.90 -5.82 -0.01
N MET A 52 -11.86 -5.26 0.73
CA MET A 52 -11.57 -4.30 1.79
C MET A 52 -10.74 -4.93 2.90
N VAL A 53 -11.05 -6.17 3.30
CA VAL A 53 -10.25 -6.91 4.28
C VAL A 53 -8.79 -7.04 3.80
N ILE A 54 -8.56 -7.46 2.56
CA ILE A 54 -7.20 -7.59 2.01
C ILE A 54 -6.47 -6.24 2.02
N ILE A 55 -7.13 -5.16 1.60
CA ILE A 55 -6.54 -3.81 1.60
C ILE A 55 -6.17 -3.37 3.02
N GLU A 56 -7.11 -3.44 3.96
CA GLU A 56 -6.92 -2.97 5.35
C GLU A 56 -5.76 -3.70 6.04
N GLN A 57 -5.65 -5.01 5.84
CA GLN A 57 -4.58 -5.81 6.42
C GLN A 57 -3.19 -5.40 5.90
N ASN A 58 -3.11 -4.78 4.72
CA ASN A 58 -1.85 -4.41 4.08
C ASN A 58 -1.48 -2.91 4.17
N LEU A 59 -2.33 -2.06 4.77
CA LEU A 59 -2.04 -0.63 4.93
C LEU A 59 -0.76 -0.34 5.75
N LYS A 60 -0.43 -1.20 6.72
CA LYS A 60 0.83 -1.09 7.48
C LYS A 60 2.06 -1.35 6.60
N GLN A 61 1.93 -2.23 5.59
CA GLN A 61 3.00 -2.50 4.65
C GLN A 61 3.28 -1.29 3.77
N VAL A 62 2.24 -0.55 3.34
CA VAL A 62 2.42 0.70 2.58
C VAL A 62 3.27 1.70 3.34
N ILE A 63 2.96 1.94 4.62
CA ILE A 63 3.73 2.85 5.47
C ILE A 63 5.19 2.38 5.60
N SER A 64 5.38 1.09 5.88
CA SER A 64 6.71 0.51 6.04
C SER A 64 7.56 0.60 4.78
N VAL A 65 6.98 0.32 3.61
CA VAL A 65 7.66 0.40 2.33
C VAL A 65 7.97 1.85 1.97
N ALA A 66 6.99 2.76 2.10
CA ALA A 66 7.16 4.18 1.82
C ALA A 66 8.23 4.84 2.70
N ALA A 67 8.37 4.40 3.96
CA ALA A 67 9.39 4.92 4.87
C ALA A 67 10.81 4.72 4.32
N ARG A 68 11.06 3.64 3.57
CA ARG A 68 12.37 3.38 2.92
C ARG A 68 12.73 4.37 1.82
N TYR A 69 11.75 5.08 1.27
CA TYR A 69 11.93 6.06 0.19
C TYR A 69 11.87 7.52 0.66
N ARG A 70 11.85 7.78 1.97
CA ARG A 70 11.93 9.15 2.49
C ARG A 70 13.20 9.84 1.99
N GLY A 71 13.10 11.14 1.74
CA GLY A 71 14.21 11.93 1.20
C GLY A 71 14.51 11.71 -0.29
N ALA A 72 13.79 10.83 -0.99
CA ALA A 72 14.03 10.54 -2.41
C ALA A 72 13.46 11.60 -3.39
N GLY A 73 12.97 12.74 -2.89
CA GLY A 73 12.43 13.84 -3.70
C GLY A 73 10.90 13.95 -3.74
N LEU A 74 10.19 13.12 -2.96
CA LEU A 74 8.75 13.25 -2.70
C LEU A 74 8.49 13.32 -1.20
N SER A 75 7.45 14.07 -0.80
CA SER A 75 6.99 14.09 0.59
C SER A 75 6.48 12.72 1.02
N PHE A 76 6.54 12.43 2.32
CA PHE A 76 6.11 11.13 2.85
C PHE A 76 4.64 10.84 2.55
N ALA A 77 3.78 11.87 2.62
CA ALA A 77 2.37 11.77 2.23
C ALA A 77 2.18 11.37 0.75
N SER A 78 3.06 11.85 -0.14
CA SER A 78 3.01 11.51 -1.57
C SER A 78 3.48 10.08 -1.82
N LEU A 79 4.52 9.63 -1.11
CA LEU A 79 5.00 8.24 -1.15
C LEU A 79 3.91 7.27 -0.65
N ILE A 80 3.27 7.56 0.48
CA ILE A 80 2.14 6.78 0.99
C ILE A 80 0.99 6.75 -0.01
N ARG A 81 0.62 7.89 -0.60
CA ARG A 81 -0.45 7.94 -1.61
C ARG A 81 -0.14 7.07 -2.82
N ALA A 82 1.09 7.11 -3.31
CA ALA A 82 1.53 6.26 -4.42
C ALA A 82 1.51 4.77 -4.03
N GLY A 83 2.01 4.42 -2.84
CA GLY A 83 1.97 3.05 -2.35
C GLY A 83 0.56 2.50 -2.12
N ASN A 84 -0.36 3.33 -1.59
CA ASN A 84 -1.78 2.96 -1.45
C ASN A 84 -2.42 2.66 -2.80
N LYS A 85 -2.09 3.45 -3.83
CA LYS A 85 -2.55 3.17 -5.18
C LYS A 85 -2.01 1.82 -5.67
N GLY A 86 -0.71 1.56 -5.49
CA GLY A 86 -0.09 0.27 -5.82
C GLY A 86 -0.75 -0.91 -5.12
N LEU A 87 -1.10 -0.76 -3.83
CA LEU A 87 -1.86 -1.76 -3.08
C LEU A 87 -3.25 -2.01 -3.68
N ILE A 88 -4.02 -0.94 -3.93
CA ILE A 88 -5.38 -1.09 -4.50
C ILE A 88 -5.31 -1.75 -5.87
N ASP A 89 -4.41 -1.30 -6.73
CA ASP A 89 -4.23 -1.84 -8.08
C ASP A 89 -3.80 -3.32 -8.02
N ALA A 90 -2.93 -3.70 -7.07
CA ALA A 90 -2.53 -5.10 -6.84
C ALA A 90 -3.73 -5.99 -6.49
N VAL A 91 -4.56 -5.57 -5.53
CA VAL A 91 -5.72 -6.36 -5.10
C VAL A 91 -6.77 -6.43 -6.22
N MET A 92 -6.94 -5.37 -7.01
CA MET A 92 -7.88 -5.37 -8.14
C MET A 92 -7.46 -6.34 -9.26
N ASN A 93 -6.16 -6.54 -9.46
CA ASN A 93 -5.59 -7.39 -10.51
C ASN A 93 -5.12 -8.76 -10.01
N LEU A 94 -5.43 -9.10 -8.75
CA LEU A 94 -4.96 -10.31 -8.08
C LEU A 94 -5.41 -11.58 -8.83
N LYS A 95 -4.46 -12.47 -9.08
CA LYS A 95 -4.67 -13.77 -9.73
C LYS A 95 -4.56 -14.92 -8.74
N GLU A 96 -5.08 -16.08 -9.11
CA GLU A 96 -5.14 -17.26 -8.24
C GLU A 96 -3.76 -17.69 -7.74
N GLY A 97 -2.76 -17.74 -8.63
CA GLY A 97 -1.38 -18.09 -8.27
C GLY A 97 -0.64 -17.05 -7.39
N GLU A 98 -1.20 -15.86 -7.18
CA GLU A 98 -0.63 -14.81 -6.33
C GLU A 98 -1.20 -14.86 -4.90
N THR A 99 -2.20 -15.70 -4.64
CA THR A 99 -2.93 -15.74 -3.36
C THR A 99 -2.13 -16.36 -2.21
N GLU A 100 -1.34 -17.41 -2.47
CA GLU A 100 -0.50 -18.10 -1.47
C GLU A 100 0.72 -17.29 -1.01
N ASN A 101 1.13 -16.28 -1.78
CA ASN A 101 2.26 -15.41 -1.45
C ASN A 101 1.86 -13.93 -1.54
N ILE A 102 0.60 -13.63 -1.17
CA ILE A 102 -0.01 -12.32 -1.37
C ILE A 102 0.77 -11.18 -0.75
N CYS A 103 1.39 -11.39 0.43
CA CYS A 103 2.19 -10.35 1.08
C CYS A 103 3.40 -9.94 0.22
N ALA A 104 4.11 -10.91 -0.37
CA ALA A 104 5.26 -10.63 -1.22
C ALA A 104 4.83 -9.92 -2.51
N TYR A 105 3.74 -10.39 -3.13
CA TYR A 105 3.14 -9.76 -4.31
C TYR A 105 2.76 -8.30 -4.05
N ILE A 106 2.04 -8.04 -2.96
CA ILE A 106 1.61 -6.70 -2.56
C ILE A 106 2.80 -5.77 -2.33
N VAL A 107 3.84 -6.23 -1.63
CA VAL A 107 5.05 -5.44 -1.39
C VAL A 107 5.70 -5.02 -2.71
N TRP A 108 5.80 -5.93 -3.69
CA TRP A 108 6.36 -5.62 -5.00
C TRP A 108 5.55 -4.55 -5.74
N CYS A 109 4.22 -4.65 -5.72
CA CYS A 109 3.33 -3.66 -6.35
C CYS A 109 3.39 -2.28 -5.66
N ILE A 110 3.44 -2.24 -4.32
CA ILE A 110 3.59 -1.00 -3.56
C ILE A 110 4.92 -0.33 -3.92
N GLU A 111 6.01 -1.10 -3.92
CA GLU A 111 7.35 -0.61 -4.24
C GLU A 111 7.43 -0.07 -5.66
N GLY A 112 6.92 -0.82 -6.63
CA GLY A 112 6.85 -0.39 -8.04
C GLY A 112 6.07 0.92 -8.21
N ALA A 113 4.91 1.05 -7.57
CA ALA A 113 4.09 2.26 -7.67
C ALA A 113 4.79 3.51 -7.09
N ILE A 114 5.57 3.33 -6.02
CA ILE A 114 6.37 4.42 -5.43
C ILE A 114 7.52 4.81 -6.36
N ILE A 115 8.25 3.83 -6.91
CA ILE A 115 9.34 4.07 -7.86
C ILE A 115 8.81 4.80 -9.10
N ASP A 116 7.67 4.38 -9.64
CA ASP A 116 7.02 5.03 -10.77
C ASP A 116 6.66 6.49 -10.48
N ALA A 117 6.15 6.78 -9.28
CA ALA A 117 5.83 8.15 -8.87
C ALA A 117 7.08 9.03 -8.81
N LEU A 118 8.16 8.50 -8.24
CA LEU A 118 9.46 9.20 -8.16
C LEU A 118 10.02 9.50 -9.56
N VAL A 119 9.98 8.53 -10.47
CA VAL A 119 10.46 8.70 -11.86
C VAL A 119 9.63 9.74 -12.61
N LYS A 120 8.30 9.74 -12.43
CA LYS A 120 7.40 10.72 -13.07
C LYS A 120 7.73 12.15 -12.64
N VAL A 121 7.95 12.38 -11.35
CA VAL A 121 8.28 13.72 -10.83
C VAL A 121 9.63 14.21 -11.36
N LYS A 122 10.66 13.36 -11.40
CA LYS A 122 11.97 13.72 -11.97
C LYS A 122 11.85 14.17 -13.44
N LYS A 123 11.07 13.45 -14.25
CA LYS A 123 10.82 13.81 -15.67
C LYS A 123 10.10 15.16 -15.80
N THR A 124 9.16 15.47 -14.91
CA THR A 124 8.43 16.75 -14.93
C THR A 124 9.34 17.92 -14.58
N SER A 125 10.23 17.77 -13.59
CA SER A 125 11.19 18.82 -13.23
C SER A 125 12.19 19.12 -14.35
N GLN A 126 12.65 18.10 -15.09
CA GLN A 126 13.55 18.30 -16.24
C GLN A 126 12.89 19.01 -17.43
N LYS A 127 11.57 18.85 -17.62
CA LYS A 127 10.83 19.54 -18.70
C LYS A 127 10.55 21.02 -18.41
N LYS A 128 10.68 21.47 -17.16
CA LYS A 128 10.42 22.86 -16.74
C LYS A 128 11.69 23.72 -16.66
N GLY A 129 12.87 23.14 -16.90
CA GLY A 129 14.13 23.87 -17.03
C GLY A 129 14.39 24.24 -18.48
N TRP A 130 13.70 25.27 -18.98
CA TRP A 130 14.06 26.09 -20.15
C TRP A 130 14.10 27.53 -19.68
#